data_AF-A0A1D8PLS2-F1
#
_entry.id   AF-A0A1D8PLS2-F1
#
_cell.length_a   1.000
_cell.length_b   1.000
_cell.length_c   1.000
_cell.angle_alpha   90.00
_cell.angle_beta   90.00
_cell.angle_gamma   90.00
#
_symmetry.space_group_name_H-M   'P 1'
#
loop_
_entity.id
_entity.type
_entity.pdbx_description
1 polymer ?
#
loop_
_entity_poly.entity_id
_entity_poly.type
_entity_poly.pdbx_seq_one_letter_code
_entity_poly.pdbx_strand_id
1 'polypeptide(L)' 'MTNKEPIIKSIIGHRDYGPGGYYLEIEFENSKTGWMSIDNVKSRKPDLFKKYVKNNPEVK' A
#
# COMPACT_ATOMS: atom_id res chain seq x y z
N MET A 1 0.71 -23.97 -10.39
CA MET A 1 0.03 -23.21 -9.32
C MET A 1 -0.02 -21.76 -9.75
N THR A 2 -1.20 -21.20 -10.04
CA THR A 2 -1.31 -19.74 -10.24
C THR A 2 -1.08 -19.12 -8.88
N ASN A 3 0.11 -18.58 -8.61
CA ASN A 3 0.34 -17.76 -7.43
C ASN A 3 -0.59 -16.55 -7.57
N LYS A 4 -1.81 -16.66 -7.03
CA LYS A 4 -2.73 -15.54 -6.95
C LYS A 4 -2.01 -14.47 -6.13
N GLU A 5 -1.78 -13.31 -6.72
CA GLU A 5 -1.16 -12.20 -6.01
C GLU A 5 -1.99 -11.89 -4.75
N PRO A 6 -1.34 -11.56 -3.62
CA PRO A 6 -2.03 -11.33 -2.36
C PRO A 6 -2.96 -10.12 -2.50
N ILE A 7 -4.22 -10.27 -2.12
CA ILE A 7 -5.23 -9.22 -2.31
C ILE A 7 -5.05 -8.16 -1.22
N ILE A 8 -4.96 -6.90 -1.62
CA ILE A 8 -4.83 -5.76 -0.69
C ILE A 8 -6.17 -5.56 0.03
N LYS A 9 -6.16 -5.65 1.37
CA LYS A 9 -7.33 -5.41 2.23
C LYS A 9 -7.38 -3.95 2.69
N SER A 10 -6.30 -3.44 3.30
CA SER A 10 -6.22 -2.06 3.78
C SER A 10 -4.79 -1.53 3.83
N ILE A 11 -4.64 -0.21 3.75
CA ILE A 11 -3.39 0.48 4.11
C ILE A 11 -3.47 0.81 5.60
N ILE A 12 -2.53 0.32 6.38
CA ILE A 12 -2.52 0.50 7.85
C ILE A 12 -1.45 1.51 8.30
N GLY A 13 -0.45 1.77 7.47
CA GLY A 13 0.64 2.67 7.79
C GLY A 13 1.42 3.09 6.55
N HIS A 14 2.36 4.01 6.76
CA HIS A 14 3.32 4.42 5.75
C HIS A 14 4.66 4.68 6.43
N ARG A 15 5.74 4.57 5.64
CA ARG A 15 7.09 4.89 6.09
C ARG A 15 7.85 5.53 4.94
N ASP A 16 8.53 6.63 5.24
CA ASP A 16 9.47 7.25 4.33
C ASP A 16 10.79 6.46 4.33
N TYR A 17 11.17 5.95 3.16
CA TYR A 17 12.45 5.28 2.94
C TYR A 17 13.48 6.19 2.26
N GLY A 18 13.25 7.51 2.29
CA GLY A 18 14.12 8.55 1.77
C GLY A 18 14.15 8.55 0.24
N PRO A 19 15.29 8.23 -0.41
CA PRO A 19 15.38 8.23 -1.87
C PRO A 19 14.42 7.24 -2.56
N GLY A 20 13.95 6.21 -1.84
CA GLY A 20 12.97 5.26 -2.35
C GLY A 20 11.52 5.75 -2.27
N GLY A 21 11.28 6.92 -1.69
CA GLY A 21 9.96 7.44 -1.40
C GLY A 21 9.24 6.66 -0.30
N TYR A 22 7.95 6.91 -0.18
CA TYR A 22 7.12 6.22 0.80
C TYR A 22 6.78 4.79 0.36
N TYR A 23 6.87 3.89 1.31
CA TYR A 23 6.24 2.58 1.22
C TYR A 23 5.04 2.55 2.17
N LEU A 24 4.01 1.85 1.73
CA LEU A 24 2.79 1.66 2.47
C LEU A 24 2.84 0.30 3.16
N GLU A 25 2.46 0.30 4.43
CA GLU A 25 2.20 -0.94 5.15
C GLU A 25 0.79 -1.41 4.80
N ILE A 26 0.72 -2.60 4.23
CA ILE A 26 -0.48 -3.19 3.67
C ILE A 26 -0.87 -4.40 4.49
N GLU A 27 -2.12 -4.42 4.93
CA GLU A 27 -2.78 -5.65 5.36
C GLU A 27 -3.35 -6.34 4.10
N PHE A 28 -3.00 -7.61 3.92
CA PHE A 28 -3.49 -8.43 2.82
C PHE A 28 -4.59 -9.38 3.29
N GLU A 29 -5.52 -9.75 2.41
CA GLU A 29 -6.49 -10.79 2.70
C GLU A 29 -5.78 -12.13 2.89
N ASN A 30 -6.10 -12.83 3.99
CA ASN A 30 -5.57 -14.14 4.34
C ASN A 30 -4.03 -14.20 4.47
N SER A 31 -3.37 -13.07 4.73
CA SER A 31 -1.92 -13.02 4.89
C SER A 31 -1.49 -12.00 5.95
N LYS A 32 -0.21 -12.02 6.28
CA LYS A 32 0.42 -11.06 7.19
C LYS A 32 0.53 -9.69 6.52
N THR A 33 0.82 -8.67 7.32
CA THR A 33 1.14 -7.33 6.81
C THR A 33 2.45 -7.34 6.03
N GLY A 34 2.59 -6.42 5.08
CA GLY A 34 3.81 -6.26 4.30
C GLY A 34 3.96 -4.86 3.73
N TRP A 35 5.18 -4.51 3.34
CA TRP A 35 5.49 -3.21 2.77
C TRP A 35 5.37 -3.25 1.24
N MET A 36 4.71 -2.24 0.67
CA MET A 36 4.49 -2.12 -0.77
C MET A 36 4.70 -0.69 -1.22
N SER A 37 5.34 -0.49 -2.36
CA SER A 37 5.54 0.85 -2.93
C SER A 37 4.20 1.51 -3.24
N ILE A 38 4.16 2.84 -3.18
CA ILE A 38 2.98 3.64 -3.54
C ILE A 38 2.46 3.25 -4.91
N ASP A 39 3.32 3.18 -5.93
CA ASP A 39 2.90 2.93 -7.31
C ASP A 39 2.15 1.60 -7.45
N ASN A 40 2.59 0.58 -6.73
CA ASN A 40 1.95 -0.73 -6.77
C ASN A 40 0.56 -0.70 -6.10
N VAL A 41 0.45 -0.05 -4.93
CA VAL A 41 -0.84 0.09 -4.24
C VAL A 41 -1.81 0.97 -5.02
N LYS A 42 -1.31 2.08 -5.60
CA LYS A 42 -2.07 3.00 -6.44
C LYS A 42 -2.58 2.31 -7.71
N SER A 43 -1.78 1.43 -8.31
CA SER A 43 -2.19 0.63 -9.47
C SER A 43 -3.28 -0.40 -9.10
N ARG A 44 -3.10 -1.12 -7.99
CA ARG A 44 -3.98 -2.25 -7.61
C ARG A 44 -5.25 -1.83 -6.86
N LYS A 45 -5.20 -0.75 -6.09
CA LYS A 45 -6.30 -0.21 -5.27
C LYS A 45 -6.27 1.33 -5.27
N PRO A 46 -6.54 1.99 -6.41
CA PRO A 46 -6.45 3.44 -6.54
C PRO A 46 -7.35 4.19 -5.57
N ASP A 47 -8.58 3.71 -5.31
CA ASP A 47 -9.51 4.38 -4.39
C ASP A 47 -9.07 4.29 -2.93
N LEU A 48 -8.52 3.14 -2.53
CA LEU A 48 -7.95 2.96 -1.20
C LEU A 48 -6.75 3.90 -1.01
N PHE A 49 -5.86 3.96 -2.00
CA PHE A 49 -4.72 4.87 -1.98
C PHE A 49 -5.19 6.34 -1.90
N LYS A 50 -6.12 6.76 -2.76
CA LYS A 50 -6.69 8.13 -2.75
C LYS A 50 -7.27 8.50 -1.39
N LYS A 51 -8.02 7.59 -0.77
CA LYS A 51 -8.58 7.80 0.57
C LYS A 51 -7.48 7.94 1.62
N TYR A 52 -6.43 7.13 1.52
CA TYR A 52 -5.31 7.16 2.45
C TYR A 52 -4.52 8.47 2.36
N VAL A 53 -4.12 8.90 1.16
CA VAL A 53 -3.37 10.16 0.97
C VAL A 53 -4.21 11.40 1.24
N LYS A 54 -5.54 11.31 1.12
CA LYS A 54 -6.43 12.39 1.55
C LYS A 54 -6.31 12.67 3.05
N ASN A 55 -6.09 11.63 3.86
CA ASN A 55 -5.90 11.75 5.31
C ASN A 55 -4.43 11.93 5.70
N ASN A 56 -3.49 11.51 4.83
CA ASN A 56 -2.05 11.59 5.05
C ASN A 56 -1.41 12.30 3.83
N PRO A 57 -1.60 13.63 3.67
CA PRO A 57 -1.16 14.37 2.49
C PRO A 57 0.36 14.43 2.33
N GLU A 58 1.14 14.07 3.35
CA GLU A 58 2.59 13.92 3.31
C GLU A 58 3.03 12.74 2.44
N VAL A 59 2.17 11.74 2.28
CA VAL A 59 2.40 10.55 1.46
C VAL A 59 2.15 10.89 0.00
N LYS A 60 3.22 11.14 -0.75
CA LYS A 60 3.18 11.49 -2.18
C LYS A 60 4.18 10.68 -2.98
#